data_AF-A0A504L2N1-F1
#
_entry.id   AF-A0A504L2N1-F1
#
_cell.length_a   1.000
_cell.length_b   1.000
_cell.length_c   1.000
_cell.angle_alpha   90.00
_cell.angle_beta   90.00
_cell.angle_gamma   90.00
#
_symmetry.space_group_name_H-M   'P 1'
#
loop_
_entity.id
_entity.type
_entity.pdbx_description
1 polymer ?
#
loop_
_entity_poly.entity_id
_entity_poly.type
_entity_poly.pdbx_seq_one_letter_code
_entity_poly.pdbx_strand_id
1 'polypeptide(L)'
;MKPMRATEAEQPEIYAIDRREMPAIRRAAQEMAKHLRGLSDVSQKQAITELTVAWIMAIYPDSLDLAISLSDAMRDQTDIDLQQAFETRRRKLSS
;
A
#
# COMPACT_ATOMS: atom_id res chain seq x y z
N MET A 1 -0.22 -1.57 21.25
CA MET A 1 -0.52 -0.13 21.15
C MET A 1 -1.42 0.06 19.94
N LYS A 2 -2.51 0.83 20.02
CA LYS A 2 -3.30 1.14 18.81
C LYS A 2 -2.42 2.07 17.96
N PRO A 3 -2.12 1.79 16.68
CA PRO A 3 -1.36 2.73 15.86
C PRO A 3 -2.14 4.04 15.84
N MET A 4 -1.50 5.10 16.32
CA MET A 4 -2.06 6.44 16.35
C MET A 4 -2.03 6.96 14.91
N ARG A 5 -3.06 6.59 14.15
CA ARG A 5 -3.23 7.02 12.77
C ARG A 5 -3.69 8.47 12.80
N ALA A 6 -2.91 9.35 12.19
CA ALA A 6 -3.41 10.68 11.89
C ALA A 6 -4.66 10.54 11.01
N THR A 7 -5.74 11.19 11.42
CA THR A 7 -7.01 11.25 10.70
C THR A 7 -6.98 12.38 9.67
N GLU A 8 -7.92 12.36 8.70
CA GLU A 8 -8.07 13.47 7.75
C GLU A 8 -8.30 14.81 8.47
N ALA A 9 -8.93 14.79 9.65
CA ALA A 9 -9.10 15.97 10.49
C ALA A 9 -7.78 16.47 11.10
N GLU A 10 -6.84 15.56 11.40
CA GLU A 10 -5.54 15.89 12.00
C GLU A 10 -4.49 16.29 10.95
N GLN A 11 -4.59 15.79 9.71
CA GLN A 11 -3.63 16.07 8.63
C GLN A 11 -4.33 16.32 7.28
N PRO A 12 -5.18 17.35 7.17
CA PRO A 12 -6.03 17.56 5.99
C PRO A 12 -5.23 17.77 4.70
N GLU A 13 -4.05 18.41 4.77
CA GLU A 13 -3.21 18.66 3.60
C GLU A 13 -2.60 17.38 3.02
N ILE A 14 -2.14 16.48 3.88
CA ILE A 14 -1.58 15.18 3.46
C ILE A 14 -2.66 14.33 2.80
N TYR A 15 -3.85 14.28 3.42
CA TYR A 15 -5.00 13.57 2.85
C TYR A 15 -5.50 14.19 1.54
N ALA A 16 -5.42 15.52 1.38
CA ALA A 16 -5.78 16.19 0.14
C ALA A 16 -4.81 15.84 -1.00
N ILE A 17 -3.50 15.78 -0.72
CA ILE A 17 -2.49 15.33 -1.68
C ILE A 17 -2.74 13.89 -2.10
N ASP A 18 -2.89 12.99 -1.12
CA ASP A 18 -3.13 11.57 -1.38
C ASP A 18 -4.39 11.37 -2.24
N ARG A 19 -5.51 12.03 -1.89
CA ARG A 19 -6.76 11.97 -2.67
C ARG A 19 -6.59 12.48 -4.10
N ARG A 20 -5.85 13.57 -4.30
CA ARG A 20 -5.57 14.14 -5.62
C ARG A 20 -4.76 13.17 -6.49
N GLU A 21 -3.80 12.47 -5.89
CA GLU A 21 -2.83 11.62 -6.60
C GLU A 21 -3.30 10.17 -6.76
N MET A 22 -4.25 9.73 -5.93
CA MET A 22 -4.81 8.39 -5.89
C MET A 22 -5.17 7.81 -7.28
N PRO A 23 -5.82 8.55 -8.21
CA PRO A 23 -6.11 8.00 -9.54
C PRO A 23 -4.84 7.68 -10.35
N ALA A 24 -3.79 8.49 -10.24
CA ALA A 24 -2.53 8.27 -10.92
C ALA A 24 -1.76 7.11 -10.28
N ILE A 25 -1.72 7.07 -8.94
CA ILE A 25 -1.12 5.97 -8.16
C ILE A 25 -1.73 4.63 -8.56
N ARG A 26 -3.07 4.55 -8.60
CA ARG A 26 -3.78 3.32 -8.99
C ARG A 26 -3.45 2.88 -10.41
N ARG A 27 -3.34 3.81 -11.36
CA ARG A 27 -2.95 3.48 -12.74
C ARG A 27 -1.52 2.94 -12.79
N ALA A 28 -0.57 3.61 -12.14
CA ALA A 28 0.82 3.15 -12.08
C ALA A 28 0.92 1.74 -11.48
N ALA A 29 0.25 1.51 -10.35
CA ALA A 29 0.20 0.19 -9.71
C ALA A 29 -0.38 -0.89 -10.63
N GLN A 30 -1.43 -0.58 -11.39
CA GLN A 30 -1.99 -1.51 -12.38
C GLN A 30 -1.02 -1.84 -13.51
N GLU A 31 -0.28 -0.86 -14.04
CA GLU A 31 0.74 -1.11 -15.06
C GLU A 31 1.88 -1.98 -14.51
N MET A 32 2.35 -1.70 -13.31
CA MET A 32 3.38 -2.52 -12.65
C MET A 32 2.90 -3.95 -12.44
N ALA A 33 1.65 -4.15 -12.00
CA ALA A 33 1.06 -5.47 -11.85
C ALA A 33 0.97 -6.26 -13.17
N LYS A 34 0.89 -5.58 -14.34
CA LYS A 34 0.92 -6.28 -15.65
C LYS A 34 2.24 -6.99 -15.88
N HIS A 35 3.36 -6.42 -15.45
CA HIS A 35 4.69 -7.03 -15.63
C HIS A 35 4.88 -8.31 -14.81
N LEU A 36 4.06 -8.52 -13.78
CA LEU A 36 4.08 -9.72 -12.96
C LEU A 36 3.18 -10.84 -13.50
N ARG A 37 2.39 -10.58 -14.55
CA ARG A 37 1.50 -11.59 -15.15
C ARG A 37 2.30 -12.75 -15.75
N GLY A 38 1.81 -13.97 -15.56
CA GLY A 38 2.45 -15.19 -16.06
C GLY A 38 3.49 -15.80 -15.12
N LEU A 39 3.91 -15.08 -14.08
CA LEU A 39 4.67 -15.64 -12.97
C LEU A 39 3.75 -16.45 -12.05
N SER A 40 4.31 -17.43 -11.32
CA SER A 40 3.60 -18.12 -10.24
C SER A 40 3.25 -17.15 -9.10
N ASP A 41 2.25 -17.50 -8.29
CA ASP A 41 1.87 -16.74 -7.10
C ASP A 41 3.05 -16.48 -6.14
N VAL A 42 3.89 -17.50 -5.90
CA VAL A 42 5.11 -17.39 -5.08
C VAL A 42 6.10 -16.40 -5.70
N SER A 43 6.32 -16.47 -7.02
CA SER A 43 7.24 -15.55 -7.71
C SER A 43 6.71 -14.11 -7.73
N GLN A 44 5.40 -13.91 -7.91
CA GLN A 44 4.80 -12.58 -7.81
C GLN A 44 4.97 -11.98 -6.41
N LYS A 45 4.74 -12.79 -5.36
CA LYS A 45 4.96 -12.38 -3.97
C LYS A 45 6.42 -11.96 -3.74
N GLN A 46 7.38 -12.75 -4.22
CA GLN A 46 8.80 -12.44 -4.08
C GLN A 46 9.17 -11.14 -4.80
N ALA A 47 8.72 -10.96 -6.04
CA ALA A 47 8.98 -9.74 -6.81
C ALA A 47 8.44 -8.48 -6.12
N ILE A 48 7.22 -8.53 -5.56
CA ILE A 48 6.64 -7.41 -4.81
C ILE A 48 7.44 -7.13 -3.52
N THR A 49 7.92 -8.18 -2.86
CA THR A 49 8.75 -8.05 -1.65
C THR A 49 10.06 -7.36 -1.96
N GLU A 50 10.77 -7.78 -3.02
CA GLU A 50 12.04 -7.17 -3.44
C GLU A 50 11.87 -5.71 -3.87
N LEU A 51 10.81 -5.40 -4.62
CA LEU A 51 10.49 -4.03 -4.99
C LEU A 51 10.22 -3.15 -3.77
N THR A 52 9.44 -3.66 -2.81
CA THR A 52 9.15 -2.95 -1.56
C THR A 52 10.42 -2.67 -0.77
N VAL A 53 11.31 -3.66 -0.63
CA VAL A 53 12.61 -3.48 0.03
C VAL A 53 13.44 -2.42 -0.68
N ALA A 54 13.56 -2.48 -2.01
CA ALA A 54 14.35 -1.52 -2.78
C ALA A 54 13.83 -0.08 -2.59
N TRP A 55 12.51 0.10 -2.58
CA TRP A 55 11.89 1.40 -2.38
C TRP A 55 12.10 1.94 -0.95
N ILE A 56 11.85 1.11 0.07
CA ILE A 56 12.05 1.49 1.47
C ILE A 56 13.51 1.88 1.73
N MET A 57 14.46 1.10 1.21
CA MET A 57 15.90 1.41 1.34
C MET A 57 16.30 2.70 0.61
N ALA A 58 15.57 3.12 -0.42
CA ALA A 58 15.79 4.42 -1.05
C ALA A 58 15.27 5.59 -0.19
N ILE A 59 14.24 5.37 0.63
CA ILE A 59 13.69 6.39 1.55
C ILE A 59 14.52 6.51 2.83
N TYR A 60 14.90 5.36 3.40
CA TYR A 60 15.65 5.27 4.66
C TYR A 60 16.95 4.47 4.46
N PRO A 61 17.92 4.98 3.68
CA PRO A 61 19.14 4.23 3.35
C PRO A 61 20.00 3.91 4.56
N ASP A 62 19.97 4.78 5.57
CA ASP A 62 20.88 4.72 6.72
C ASP A 62 20.19 4.32 8.04
N SER A 63 18.91 3.93 7.99
CA SER A 63 18.13 3.59 9.19
C SER A 63 17.30 2.33 9.01
N LEU A 64 17.82 1.20 9.51
CA LEU A 64 17.10 -0.07 9.51
C LEU A 64 15.81 0.00 10.32
N ASP A 65 15.81 0.68 11.46
CA ASP A 65 14.63 0.80 12.32
C ASP A 65 13.48 1.54 11.62
N LEU A 66 13.78 2.65 10.93
CA LEU A 66 12.78 3.38 10.14
C LEU A 66 12.34 2.60 8.91
N ALA A 67 13.25 1.87 8.25
CA ALA A 67 12.92 1.00 7.13
C ALA A 67 11.93 -0.11 7.54
N ILE A 68 12.18 -0.80 8.66
CA ILE A 68 11.28 -1.81 9.22
C ILE A 68 9.95 -1.17 9.61
N SER A 69 9.98 -0.02 10.29
CA SER A 69 8.75 0.67 10.70
C SER A 69 7.87 1.06 9.51
N LEU A 70 8.45 1.49 8.38
CA LEU A 70 7.71 1.78 7.15
C LEU A 70 7.12 0.50 6.54
N SER A 71 7.89 -0.59 6.52
CA SER A 71 7.39 -1.90 6.04
C SER A 71 6.17 -2.36 6.85
N ASP A 72 6.20 -2.22 8.18
CA ASP A 72 5.07 -2.57 9.04
C ASP A 72 3.86 -1.67 8.76
N ALA A 73 4.06 -0.37 8.60
CA ALA A 73 2.99 0.56 8.26
C ALA A 73 2.32 0.24 6.90
N MET A 74 3.11 -0.16 5.90
CA MET A 74 2.58 -0.59 4.59
C MET A 74 1.75 -1.87 4.69
N ARG A 75 2.19 -2.84 5.52
CA ARG A 75 1.42 -4.06 5.79
C ARG A 75 0.09 -3.73 6.44
N ASP A 76 0.11 -2.88 7.47
CA ASP A 76 -1.10 -2.42 8.15
C ASP A 76 -2.08 -1.76 7.18
N GLN A 77 -1.59 -0.93 6.26
CA GLN A 77 -2.42 -0.29 5.25
C GLN A 77 -2.98 -1.31 4.24
N THR A 78 -2.18 -2.30 3.83
CA THR A 78 -2.62 -3.38 2.94
C THR A 78 -3.79 -4.16 3.55
N ASP A 79 -3.72 -4.48 4.85
CA ASP A 79 -4.80 -5.19 5.55
C ASP A 79 -6.10 -4.37 5.59
N ILE A 80 -6.01 -3.05 5.78
CA ILE A 80 -7.17 -2.14 5.71
C ILE A 80 -7.79 -2.15 4.31
N ASP A 81 -6.96 -1.97 3.28
CA ASP A 81 -7.44 -1.87 1.90
C ASP A 81 -8.12 -3.16 1.46
N LEU A 82 -7.59 -4.32 1.88
CA LEU A 82 -8.21 -5.62 1.66
C LEU A 82 -9.59 -5.70 2.34
N GLN A 83 -9.69 -5.34 3.62
CA GLN A 83 -10.96 -5.35 4.34
C GLN A 83 -12.01 -4.47 3.63
N GLN A 84 -11.62 -3.24 3.26
CA GLN A 84 -12.50 -2.31 2.55
C GLN A 84 -12.94 -2.84 1.17
N ALA A 85 -12.03 -3.47 0.43
CA ALA A 85 -12.34 -4.07 -0.87
C ALA A 85 -13.36 -5.21 -0.73
N PHE A 86 -13.19 -6.08 0.27
CA PHE A 86 -14.13 -7.16 0.57
C PHE A 86 -15.50 -6.62 0.99
N GLU A 87 -15.55 -5.62 1.86
CA GLU A 87 -16.80 -4.99 2.27
C GLU A 87 -17.53 -4.34 1.09
N THR A 88 -16.80 -3.63 0.24
CA THR A 88 -17.35 -2.99 -0.96
C THR A 88 -17.93 -4.04 -1.91
N ARG A 89 -17.21 -5.15 -2.12
CA ARG A 89 -17.68 -6.26 -2.95
C ARG A 89 -18.94 -6.90 -2.37
N ARG A 90 -18.98 -7.11 -1.05
CA ARG A 90 -20.15 -7.67 -0.35
C ARG A 90 -21.39 -6.79 -0.53
N ARG A 91 -21.25 -5.46 -0.35
CA ARG A 91 -22.36 -4.51 -0.52
C ARG A 91 -22.95 -4.54 -1.94
N LYS A 92 -22.11 -4.65 -2.97
CA LYS A 92 -22.54 -4.75 -4.38
C LYS A 92 -23.27 -6.05 -4.74
N LEU A 93 -23.04 -7.12 -3.98
CA LEU A 93 -23.72 -8.41 -4.19
C LEU A 93 -25.04 -8.52 -3.42
N SER A 94 -25.26 -7.64 -2.44
CA SER A 94 -26.49 -7.55 -1.64
C SER A 94 -27.47 -6.48 -2.12
N SER A 95 -27.14 -5.76 -3.20
CA SER A 95 -27.95 -4.72 -3.86
C SER A 95 -28.42 -5.19 -5.21
#